data_AF-A0A7K3BMP8-F1
#
_entry.id   AF-A0A7K3BMP8-F1
#
_cell.length_a   1.000
_cell.length_b   1.000
_cell.length_c   1.000
_cell.angle_alpha   90.00
_cell.angle_beta   90.00
_cell.angle_gamma   90.00
#
_symmetry.space_group_name_H-M   'P 1'
#
loop_
_entity.id
_entity.type
_entity.pdbx_description
1 polymer ?
#
loop_
_entity_poly.entity_id
_entity_poly.type
_entity_poly.pdbx_seq_one_letter_code
_entity_poly.pdbx_strand_id
1 'polypeptide(L)' 'MAKTQLNVRLDEDTVEAARQAAGNRHMSLQEYIEHLVKSDTDPVRKAFLASAANVIEEFGDLIEERVREPRG' A
#
# COMPACT_ATOMS: atom_id res chain seq x y z
N MET A 1 1.01 -21.27 11.62
CA MET A 1 1.15 -20.64 12.95
C MET A 1 -0.23 -20.34 13.49
N ALA A 2 -0.48 -20.55 14.79
CA ALA A 2 -1.72 -20.10 15.41
C ALA A 2 -1.78 -18.56 15.42
N LYS A 3 -2.96 -17.97 15.20
CA LYS A 3 -3.12 -16.51 15.27
C LYS A 3 -3.04 -16.05 16.74
N THR A 4 -2.27 -15.01 17.00
CA THR A 4 -2.18 -14.36 18.32
C THR A 4 -3.16 -13.20 18.39
N GLN A 5 -3.83 -13.01 19.52
CA GLN A 5 -4.76 -11.90 19.74
C GLN A 5 -3.99 -10.61 20.11
N LEU A 6 -4.40 -9.49 19.54
CA LEU A 6 -3.89 -8.15 19.85
C LEU A 6 -5.08 -7.26 20.26
N ASN A 7 -5.01 -6.68 21.47
CA ASN A 7 -6.01 -5.71 21.92
C ASN A 7 -5.55 -4.30 21.52
N VAL A 8 -6.29 -3.63 20.64
CA VAL A 8 -6.01 -2.27 20.17
C VAL A 8 -7.16 -1.35 20.52
N ARG A 9 -6.85 -0.15 21.00
CA ARG A 9 -7.83 0.93 21.18
C ARG A 9 -7.64 1.93 20.06
N LEU A 10 -8.74 2.32 19.42
CA LEU A 10 -8.79 3.25 18.30
C LEU A 10 -10.00 4.17 18.54
N ASP A 11 -9.92 5.38 18.01
CA ASP A 11 -11.06 6.29 18.00
C ASP A 11 -12.15 5.74 17.06
N GLU A 12 -13.41 6.08 17.36
CA GLU A 12 -14.59 5.57 16.67
C GLU A 12 -14.53 5.82 15.15
N ASP A 13 -14.16 7.03 14.74
CA ASP A 13 -14.01 7.40 13.33
C ASP A 13 -12.98 6.52 12.60
N THR A 14 -11.90 6.13 13.29
CA THR A 14 -10.86 5.27 12.73
C THR A 14 -11.37 3.83 12.58
N VAL A 15 -12.16 3.34 13.54
CA VAL A 15 -12.77 2.02 13.47
C VAL A 15 -13.74 1.94 12.29
N GLU A 16 -14.57 2.97 12.10
CA GLU A 16 -15.53 3.01 11.00
C GLU A 16 -14.85 3.11 9.65
N ALA A 17 -13.82 3.95 9.51
CA ALA A 17 -13.01 4.02 8.30
C ALA A 17 -12.37 2.65 7.97
N ALA A 18 -11.82 1.96 8.97
CA ALA A 18 -11.22 0.63 8.78
C ALA A 18 -12.26 -0.43 8.38
N ARG A 19 -13.47 -0.40 8.96
CA ARG A 19 -14.58 -1.29 8.59
C ARG A 19 -15.02 -1.07 7.14
N GLN A 20 -15.20 0.18 6.73
CA GLN A 20 -15.55 0.50 5.35
C GLN A 20 -14.47 0.04 4.38
N ALA A 21 -13.19 0.30 4.69
CA ALA A 21 -12.07 -0.13 3.87
C ALA A 21 -11.97 -1.66 3.75
N ALA A 22 -12.22 -2.39 4.84
CA ALA A 22 -12.28 -3.85 4.83
C ALA A 22 -13.45 -4.37 3.99
N GLY A 23 -14.64 -3.76 4.14
CA GLY A 23 -15.84 -4.10 3.37
C GLY A 23 -15.66 -3.91 1.87
N ASN A 24 -15.07 -2.79 1.46
CA ASN A 24 -14.77 -2.50 0.04
C ASN A 24 -13.80 -3.52 -0.59
N ARG A 25 -13.02 -4.23 0.22
CA ARG A 25 -12.08 -5.27 -0.22
C ARG A 25 -12.60 -6.68 0.00
N HIS A 26 -13.85 -6.83 0.45
CA HIS A 26 -14.46 -8.12 0.81
C HIS A 26 -13.64 -8.90 1.85
N MET A 27 -13.03 -8.20 2.80
CA MET A 27 -12.21 -8.77 3.88
C MET A 27 -12.88 -8.52 5.23
N SER A 28 -12.61 -9.40 6.20
CA SER A 28 -12.91 -9.05 7.60
C SER A 28 -11.99 -7.93 8.08
N LEU A 29 -12.43 -7.19 9.11
CA LEU A 29 -11.61 -6.14 9.72
C LEU A 29 -10.26 -6.69 10.23
N GLN A 30 -10.24 -7.90 10.79
CA GLN A 30 -9.01 -8.54 11.28
C GLN A 30 -8.04 -8.84 10.13
N GLU A 31 -8.55 -9.41 9.02
CA GLU A 31 -7.73 -9.67 7.83
C GLU A 31 -7.20 -8.39 7.21
N TYR A 32 -8.03 -7.34 7.18
CA TYR A 32 -7.62 -6.03 6.69
C TYR A 32 -6.48 -5.44 7.53
N ILE A 33 -6.58 -5.46 8.86
CA ILE A 33 -5.52 -4.98 9.75
C ILE A 33 -4.26 -5.82 9.60
N GLU A 34 -4.39 -7.15 9.55
CA GLU A 34 -3.24 -8.06 9.35
C GLU A 34 -2.53 -7.79 8.02
N HIS A 35 -3.30 -7.58 6.95
CA HIS A 35 -2.77 -7.23 5.64
C HIS A 35 -2.07 -5.87 5.68
N LEU A 36 -2.66 -4.86 6.33
CA LEU A 36 -2.09 -3.52 6.42
C LEU A 36 -0.76 -3.53 7.17
N VAL A 37 -0.66 -4.25 8.30
CA VAL A 37 0.60 -4.42 9.05
C VAL A 37 1.65 -5.16 8.23
N LYS A 38 1.26 -6.23 7.52
CA LYS A 38 2.18 -6.96 6.63
C LYS A 38 2.69 -6.08 5.49
N SER A 39 1.81 -5.32 4.84
CA SER A 39 2.17 -4.42 3.74
C SER A 39 3.01 -3.23 4.19
N ASP A 40 2.89 -2.81 5.44
CA ASP A 40 3.71 -1.74 6.02
C ASP A 40 5.11 -2.24 6.41
N THR A 41 5.18 -3.45 6.98
CA THR A 41 6.43 -4.09 7.41
C THR A 41 7.19 -4.80 6.29
N ASP A 42 6.64 -4.88 5.07
CA ASP A 42 7.26 -5.59 3.95
C ASP A 42 8.53 -4.85 3.44
N PRO A 43 9.74 -5.39 3.69
CA PRO A 43 10.98 -4.78 3.24
C PRO A 43 11.10 -4.80 1.70
N VAL A 44 10.43 -5.71 1.01
CA VAL A 44 10.39 -5.77 -0.46
C VAL A 44 9.63 -4.58 -1.01
N ARG A 45 8.54 -4.15 -0.36
CA ARG A 45 7.80 -2.95 -0.77
C ARG A 45 8.65 -1.70 -0.61
N LYS A 46 9.37 -1.56 0.49
CA LYS A 46 10.29 -0.44 0.70
C LYS A 46 11.42 -0.42 -0.34
N ALA A 47 12.03 -1.57 -0.60
CA ALA A 47 13.06 -1.71 -1.62
C ALA A 47 12.51 -1.42 -3.03
N PHE A 48 11.31 -1.90 -3.35
CA PHE A 48 10.65 -1.65 -4.62
C PHE A 48 10.35 -0.16 -4.83
N LEU A 49 9.80 0.53 -3.82
CA LEU A 49 9.54 1.97 -3.90
C LEU A 49 10.84 2.77 -4.04
N ALA A 50 11.90 2.39 -3.33
CA ALA A 50 13.21 3.02 -3.48
C ALA A 50 13.78 2.81 -4.89
N SER A 51 13.68 1.60 -5.45
CA SER A 51 14.09 1.33 -6.83
C SER A 51 13.23 2.07 -7.86
N ALA A 52 11.92 2.18 -7.64
CA ALA A 52 11.04 2.93 -8.52
C ALA A 52 11.37 4.43 -8.51
N ALA A 53 11.73 4.99 -7.35
CA ALA A 53 12.24 6.36 -7.24
C ALA A 53 13.53 6.54 -8.06
N ASN A 54 14.50 5.62 -7.94
CA ASN A 54 15.73 5.65 -8.73
C ASN A 54 15.45 5.56 -10.25
N VAL A 55 14.48 4.74 -10.67
CA VAL A 55 14.09 4.64 -12.09
C VAL A 55 13.51 5.96 -12.60
N ILE A 56 12.70 6.64 -11.78
CA ILE A 56 12.15 7.96 -12.15
C ILE A 56 13.26 9.02 -12.17
N GLU A 57 14.23 8.97 -11.26
CA GLU A 57 15.37 9.88 -11.28
C GLU A 57 16.28 9.64 -12.51
N GLU A 58 16.57 8.40 -12.85
CA GLU A 58 17.49 8.06 -13.95
C GLU A 58 16.84 8.18 -15.33
N PHE A 59 15.54 7.90 -15.45
CA PHE A 59 14.84 7.81 -16.74
C PHE A 59 13.62 8.73 -16.86
N GLY A 60 13.36 9.59 -15.88
CA GLY A 60 12.19 10.46 -15.84
C GLY A 60 12.06 11.31 -17.11
N ASP A 61 13.16 11.97 -17.51
CA ASP A 61 13.19 12.82 -18.70
C ASP A 61 12.87 12.03 -19.99
N LEU A 62 13.40 10.81 -20.11
CA LEU A 62 13.15 9.92 -21.25
C LEU A 62 11.69 9.44 -21.29
N ILE A 63 11.11 9.13 -20.13
CA ILE A 63 9.71 8.73 -20.00
C ILE A 63 8.80 9.90 -20.38
N GLU A 64 9.09 11.12 -19.87
CA GLU A 64 8.32 12.31 -20.19
C GLU A 64 8.41 12.68 -21.67
N GLU A 65 9.59 12.59 -22.28
CA GLU A 65 9.81 12.80 -23.71
C GLU A 65 8.95 11.82 -24.52
N ARG A 66 8.99 10.52 -24.19
CA ARG A 66 8.25 9.50 -24.93
C ARG A 66 6.73 9.56 -24.73
N VAL A 67 6.26 10.06 -23.58
CA VAL A 67 4.83 10.31 -23.32
C VAL A 67 4.35 11.58 -24.03
N ARG A 68 5.22 12.58 -24.22
CA ARG A 68 4.92 13.84 -24.90
C ARG A 68 4.98 13.70 -26.43
N GLU A 69 5.74 12.76 -26.96
CA GLU A 69 5.72 12.46 -28.40
C GLU A 69 4.34 11.93 -28.83
N PRO A 70 3.63 12.62 -29.75
CA PRO A 70 2.44 12.05 -30.34
C PRO A 70 2.84 10.79 -31.09
N ARG A 71 2.15 9.68 -30.79
CA ARG A 71 2.28 8.47 -31.62
C ARG A 71 1.75 8.83 -33.01
N GLY A 72 2.68 9.14 -33.92
CA GLY A 72 2.41 9.22 -35.35
C GLY A 72 1.91 7.89 -35.88
#